data_AF-A0A485BXY9-F1
#
_entry.id   AF-A0A485BXY9-F1
#
_cell.length_a   1.000
_cell.length_b   1.000
_cell.length_c   1.000
_cell.angle_alpha   90.00
_cell.angle_beta   90.00
_cell.angle_gamma   90.00
#
_symmetry.space_group_name_H-M   'P 1'
#
loop_
_entity.id
_entity.type
_entity.pdbx_description
1 polymer ?
#
loop_
_entity_poly.entity_id
_entity_poly.type
_entity_poly.pdbx_seq_one_letter_code
_entity_poly.pdbx_strand_id
1 'polypeptide(L)'
;MANRAGAQELRVVVEHDPLFGPLIMLGEGGVEWRAEDQAAVALPPLNMNLARYLVIQAIKSKKIRGRSALRPLDVSGLSQLLVQVSNLIVDCPEIQRLDIHPLLASGKRVHRA
;
A
#
# COMPACT_ATOMS: atom_id res chain seq x y z
N MET A 1 9.52 14.95 -13.08
CA MET A 1 9.20 15.09 -11.64
C MET A 1 7.74 14.71 -11.44
N ALA A 2 7.43 13.76 -10.55
CA ALA A 2 6.05 13.33 -10.32
C ALA A 2 5.23 14.48 -9.68
N ASN A 3 4.01 14.69 -10.17
CA ASN A 3 3.12 15.73 -9.66
C ASN A 3 2.65 15.37 -8.23
N ARG A 4 3.18 16.08 -7.24
CA ARG A 4 2.83 15.90 -5.81
C ARG A 4 1.53 16.60 -5.43
N ALA A 5 1.01 17.51 -6.26
CA ALA A 5 -0.14 18.34 -5.90
C ALA A 5 -1.41 17.48 -5.72
N GLY A 6 -1.78 17.24 -4.46
CA GLY A 6 -2.99 16.49 -4.10
C GLY A 6 -2.83 14.97 -4.03
N ALA A 7 -1.65 14.42 -4.29
CA ALA A 7 -1.35 13.01 -4.07
C ALA A 7 -1.16 12.73 -2.57
N GLN A 8 -1.58 11.54 -2.11
CA GLN A 8 -1.28 11.03 -0.78
C GLN A 8 0.01 10.22 -0.84
N GLU A 9 0.91 10.50 0.09
CA GLU A 9 2.12 9.72 0.25
C GLU A 9 1.81 8.49 1.08
N LEU A 10 2.06 7.33 0.51
CA LEU A 10 1.94 6.03 1.15
C LEU A 10 3.31 5.36 1.18
N ARG A 11 3.38 4.27 1.95
CA ARG A 11 4.53 3.39 2.00
C ARG A 11 4.06 1.95 1.90
N VAL A 12 4.71 1.17 1.04
CA VAL A 12 4.53 -0.27 0.95
C VAL A 12 5.87 -0.91 1.26
N VAL A 13 5.92 -1.73 2.31
CA VAL A 13 7.12 -2.45 2.71
C VAL A 13 6.84 -3.94 2.63
N VAL A 14 7.82 -4.70 2.14
CA VAL A 14 7.88 -6.14 2.28
C VAL A 14 9.09 -6.49 3.10
N GLU A 15 8.90 -7.29 4.14
CA GLU A 15 9.97 -7.82 4.99
C GLU A 15 9.70 -9.30 5.30
N HIS A 16 10.76 -10.07 5.48
CA HIS A 16 10.66 -11.45 5.91
C HIS A 16 10.63 -11.54 7.43
N ASP A 17 9.52 -12.03 7.95
CA ASP A 17 9.38 -12.41 9.35
C ASP A 17 9.87 -13.85 9.57
N PRO A 18 10.60 -14.14 10.66
CA PRO A 18 11.13 -15.48 10.94
C PRO A 18 10.07 -16.58 11.11
N LEU A 19 8.84 -16.23 11.51
CA LEU A 19 7.74 -17.17 11.77
C LEU A 19 6.78 -17.25 10.59
N PHE A 20 6.44 -16.12 10.00
CA PHE A 20 5.40 -16.02 8.97
C PHE A 20 5.93 -15.98 7.53
N GLY A 21 7.24 -15.79 7.35
CA GLY A 21 7.82 -15.54 6.03
C GLY A 21 7.55 -14.12 5.56
N PRO A 22 7.42 -13.86 4.24
CA PRO A 22 7.25 -12.51 3.72
C PRO A 22 5.94 -11.87 4.20
N LEU A 23 6.01 -10.61 4.65
CA LEU A 23 4.89 -9.79 5.08
C LEU A 23 4.80 -8.55 4.20
N ILE A 24 3.60 -8.21 3.73
CA ILE A 24 3.32 -6.95 3.02
C ILE A 24 2.67 -5.97 4.00
N MET A 25 3.28 -4.80 4.13
CA MET A 25 2.88 -3.75 5.05
C MET A 25 2.49 -2.49 4.27
N LEU A 26 1.32 -1.94 4.57
CA LEU A 26 0.77 -0.75 3.92
C LEU A 26 0.44 0.31 4.97
N GLY A 27 0.96 1.52 4.80
CA GLY A 27 0.68 2.64 5.69
C GLY A 27 0.83 4.00 5.01
N GLU A 28 0.49 5.06 5.74
CA GLU A 28 0.77 6.43 5.33
C GLU A 28 2.28 6.69 5.34
N GLY A 29 2.75 7.49 4.39
CA GLY A 29 4.13 7.92 4.33
C GLY A 29 4.44 8.94 5.43
N GLY A 30 5.60 8.80 6.06
CA GLY A 30 6.10 9.69 7.11
C GLY A 30 7.58 9.42 7.41
N VAL A 31 8.26 10.42 7.98
CA VAL A 31 9.71 10.35 8.25
C VAL A 31 10.04 9.32 9.33
N GLU A 32 9.24 9.26 10.39
CA GLU A 32 9.37 8.28 11.48
C GLU A 32 8.27 7.21 11.41
N TRP A 33 8.37 6.36 10.38
CA TRP A 33 7.43 5.26 10.19
C TRP A 33 7.78 4.06 11.08
N ARG A 34 6.85 3.67 11.95
CA ARG A 34 6.95 2.46 12.78
C ARG A 34 5.90 1.46 12.32
N ALA A 35 6.33 0.39 11.68
CA ALA A 35 5.44 -0.60 11.04
C ALA A 35 4.36 -1.14 12.00
N GLU A 36 4.77 -1.48 13.23
CA GLU A 36 3.92 -2.02 14.31
C GLU A 36 2.65 -1.18 14.53
N ASP A 37 2.80 0.15 14.52
CA ASP A 37 1.74 1.10 14.86
C ASP A 37 1.17 1.84 13.65
N GLN A 38 1.80 1.77 12.48
CA GLN A 38 1.47 2.62 11.34
C GLN A 38 1.22 1.83 10.05
N ALA A 39 1.29 0.49 10.09
CA ALA A 39 0.94 -0.37 8.96
C ALA A 39 -0.33 -1.18 9.22
N ALA A 40 -1.08 -1.44 8.14
CA ALA A 40 -1.86 -2.67 8.03
C ALA A 40 -0.99 -3.73 7.36
N VAL A 41 -1.16 -5.00 7.76
CA VAL A 41 -0.28 -6.10 7.34
C VAL A 41 -1.10 -7.19 6.65
N ALA A 42 -0.53 -7.82 5.63
CA ALA A 42 -1.06 -9.03 5.01
C ALA A 42 0.07 -9.97 4.59
N LEU A 43 -0.26 -11.26 4.46
CA LEU A 43 0.64 -12.30 3.95
C LEU A 43 0.42 -12.47 2.43
N PRO A 44 1.47 -12.56 1.61
CA PRO A 44 1.35 -13.01 0.24
C PRO A 44 1.02 -14.53 0.19
N PRO A 45 0.44 -15.03 -0.92
CA PRO A 45 0.01 -14.29 -2.10
C PRO A 45 -1.28 -13.49 -1.89
N LEU A 46 -1.33 -12.27 -2.44
CA LEU A 46 -2.52 -11.43 -2.46
C LEU A 46 -3.24 -11.55 -3.80
N ASN A 47 -4.54 -11.79 -3.74
CA ASN A 47 -5.45 -11.53 -4.85
C ASN A 47 -6.12 -10.15 -4.68
N MET A 48 -6.89 -9.72 -5.68
CA MET A 48 -7.56 -8.41 -5.64
C MET A 48 -8.49 -8.21 -4.44
N ASN A 49 -9.13 -9.26 -3.94
CA ASN A 49 -10.01 -9.16 -2.76
C ASN A 49 -9.21 -8.95 -1.48
N LEU A 50 -8.13 -9.71 -1.28
CA LEU A 50 -7.23 -9.58 -0.12
C LEU A 50 -6.51 -8.23 -0.14
N ALA A 51 -6.01 -7.80 -1.31
CA ALA A 51 -5.37 -6.50 -1.48
C ALA A 51 -6.35 -5.36 -1.18
N ARG A 52 -7.58 -5.44 -1.71
CA ARG A 52 -8.63 -4.45 -1.42
C ARG A 52 -8.99 -4.42 0.06
N TYR A 53 -9.07 -5.58 0.70
CA TYR A 53 -9.32 -5.67 2.14
C TYR A 53 -8.20 -5.00 2.93
N LEU A 54 -6.93 -5.25 2.60
CA LEU A 54 -5.78 -4.60 3.23
C LEU A 54 -5.86 -3.08 3.15
N VAL A 55 -6.19 -2.53 1.97
CA VAL A 55 -6.35 -1.07 1.79
C VAL A 55 -7.50 -0.53 2.63
N ILE A 56 -8.66 -1.18 2.61
CA ILE A 56 -9.82 -0.76 3.39
C ILE A 56 -9.51 -0.82 4.89
N GLN A 57 -8.82 -1.88 5.33
CA GLN A 57 -8.43 -2.06 6.71
C GLN A 57 -7.47 -0.94 7.15
N ALA A 58 -6.46 -0.60 6.34
CA ALA A 58 -5.54 0.50 6.61
C ALA A 58 -6.26 1.85 6.78
N ILE A 59 -7.30 2.11 5.98
CA ILE A 59 -8.11 3.33 6.10
C ILE A 59 -8.95 3.28 7.39
N LYS A 60 -9.64 2.17 7.65
CA LYS A 60 -10.52 2.01 8.82
C LYS A 60 -9.75 2.07 10.14
N SER A 61 -8.55 1.50 10.18
CA SER A 61 -7.66 1.53 11.35
C SER A 61 -6.81 2.81 11.44
N LYS A 62 -7.09 3.81 10.59
CA LYS A 62 -6.41 5.12 10.54
C LYS A 62 -4.90 5.05 10.28
N LYS A 63 -4.41 3.95 9.71
CA LYS A 63 -3.02 3.78 9.24
C LYS A 63 -2.80 4.53 7.92
N ILE A 64 -3.87 4.74 7.16
CA ILE A 64 -3.97 5.67 6.03
C ILE A 64 -5.07 6.68 6.34
N ARG A 65 -4.80 7.98 6.20
CA ARG A 65 -5.87 9.00 6.35
C ARG A 65 -6.90 8.85 5.24
N GLY A 66 -8.17 8.74 5.62
CA GLY A 66 -9.28 8.90 4.68
C GLY A 66 -9.30 10.33 4.14
N ARG A 67 -9.29 10.50 2.81
CA ARG A 67 -9.45 11.81 2.18
C ARG A 67 -10.92 12.18 2.00
N SER A 68 -11.17 13.48 1.86
CA SER A 68 -12.47 14.02 1.45
C SER A 68 -12.94 13.42 0.12
N ALA A 69 -14.26 13.36 -0.08
CA ALA A 69 -14.91 12.88 -1.31
C ALA A 69 -14.39 13.54 -2.59
N LEU A 70 -13.83 14.76 -2.51
CA LEU A 70 -13.26 15.51 -3.63
C LEU A 70 -11.90 14.97 -4.11
N ARG A 71 -11.19 14.20 -3.28
CA ARG A 71 -9.88 13.59 -3.61
C ARG A 71 -9.81 12.17 -3.06
N PRO A 72 -10.64 11.24 -3.58
CA PRO A 72 -10.67 9.88 -3.07
C PRO A 72 -9.35 9.16 -3.36
N LEU A 73 -8.95 8.25 -2.47
CA LEU A 73 -7.85 7.33 -2.73
C LEU A 73 -8.26 6.34 -3.83
N ASP A 74 -7.41 6.11 -4.85
CA ASP A 74 -7.65 5.06 -5.84
C ASP A 74 -7.38 3.67 -5.23
N VAL A 75 -8.36 3.15 -4.49
CA VAL A 75 -8.28 1.84 -3.83
C VAL A 75 -8.03 0.73 -4.85
N SER A 76 -8.61 0.82 -6.05
CA SER A 76 -8.45 -0.21 -7.07
C SER A 76 -7.02 -0.23 -7.62
N GLY A 77 -6.48 0.93 -7.97
CA GLY A 77 -5.10 1.07 -8.44
C GLY A 77 -4.08 0.62 -7.38
N LEU A 78 -4.29 1.01 -6.12
CA LEU A 78 -3.45 0.57 -5.01
C LEU A 78 -3.54 -0.96 -4.79
N SER A 79 -4.74 -1.53 -4.90
CA SER A 79 -4.94 -2.98 -4.77
C SER A 79 -4.21 -3.75 -5.88
N GLN A 80 -4.25 -3.25 -7.12
CA GLN A 80 -3.53 -3.85 -8.24
C GLN A 80 -2.00 -3.82 -8.01
N LEU A 81 -1.46 -2.70 -7.51
CA LEU A 81 -0.05 -2.60 -7.16
C LEU A 81 0.33 -3.60 -6.07
N LEU A 82 -0.50 -3.78 -5.03
CA LEU A 82 -0.23 -4.74 -3.96
C LEU A 82 -0.24 -6.19 -4.46
N VAL A 83 -1.12 -6.54 -5.40
CA VAL A 83 -1.11 -7.86 -6.06
C VAL A 83 0.17 -8.05 -6.86
N GLN A 84 0.62 -7.04 -7.60
CA GLN A 84 1.88 -7.10 -8.36
C GLN A 84 3.09 -7.26 -7.45
N VAL A 85 3.15 -6.50 -6.36
CA VAL A 85 4.19 -6.65 -5.32
C VAL A 85 4.14 -8.06 -4.73
N SER A 86 2.94 -8.56 -4.42
CA SER A 86 2.79 -9.90 -3.88
C SER A 86 3.30 -10.98 -4.84
N ASN A 87 3.00 -10.88 -6.13
CA ASN A 87 3.49 -11.85 -7.12
C ASN A 87 5.01 -11.76 -7.26
N LEU A 88 5.57 -10.54 -7.30
CA LEU A 88 7.02 -10.34 -7.36
C LEU A 88 7.76 -11.05 -6.22
N ILE A 89 7.25 -10.95 -4.99
CA ILE A 89 7.89 -11.57 -3.82
C ILE A 89 7.75 -13.09 -3.83
N VAL A 90 6.62 -13.61 -4.33
CA VAL A 90 6.42 -15.06 -4.49
C VAL A 90 7.35 -15.62 -5.57
N ASP A 91 7.50 -14.89 -6.68
CA ASP A 91 8.29 -15.32 -7.84
C ASP A 91 9.80 -15.13 -7.64
N CYS A 92 10.21 -14.24 -6.73
CA CYS A 92 11.62 -13.90 -6.46
C CYS A 92 11.91 -13.98 -4.94
N PRO A 93 12.07 -15.19 -4.39
CA PRO A 93 12.32 -15.39 -2.95
C PRO A 93 13.66 -14.80 -2.47
N GLU A 94 14.57 -14.44 -3.36
CA GLU A 94 15.81 -13.74 -3.02
C GLU A 94 15.54 -12.30 -2.53
N ILE A 95 14.38 -11.73 -2.83
CA ILE A 95 13.99 -10.39 -2.37
C ILE A 95 13.62 -10.46 -0.89
N GLN A 96 14.62 -10.27 -0.03
CA GLN A 96 14.43 -10.28 1.43
C GLN A 96 13.65 -9.06 1.93
N ARG A 97 13.80 -7.92 1.23
CA ARG A 97 13.14 -6.66 1.57
C ARG A 97 12.82 -5.84 0.33
N LEU A 98 11.65 -5.21 0.34
CA LEU A 98 11.22 -4.21 -0.64
C LEU A 98 10.63 -3.01 0.10
N ASP A 99 11.00 -1.79 -0.27
CA ASP A 99 10.47 -0.58 0.35
C ASP A 99 10.14 0.46 -0.71
N ILE A 100 8.85 0.67 -0.94
CA ILE A 100 8.33 1.63 -1.91
C ILE A 100 7.92 2.88 -1.14
N HIS A 101 8.80 3.88 -1.12
CA HIS A 101 8.58 5.18 -0.48
C HIS A 101 9.25 6.34 -1.26
N PRO A 102 8.52 7.45 -1.54
CA PRO A 102 7.08 7.62 -1.38
C PRO A 102 6.29 6.95 -2.50
N LEU A 103 5.25 6.18 -2.15
CA LEU A 103 4.23 5.76 -3.09
C LEU A 103 3.18 6.87 -3.21
N LEU A 104 3.14 7.54 -4.35
CA LEU A 104 2.19 8.63 -4.60
C LEU A 104 0.86 8.08 -5.10
N ALA A 105 -0.15 8.06 -4.24
CA ALA A 105 -1.51 7.68 -4.60
C ALA A 105 -2.35 8.93 -4.88
N SER A 106 -2.79 9.09 -6.13
CA SER A 106 -3.71 10.16 -6.52
C SER A 106 -5.08 9.58 -6.86
N GLY A 107 -6.14 10.31 -6.56
CA GLY A 107 -7.48 9.94 -7.01
C GLY A 107 -7.55 9.94 -8.53
N LYS A 108 -8.31 9.00 -9.11
CA LYS A 108 -8.57 9.01 -10.55
C LYS A 108 -9.12 10.38 -10.95
N ARG A 109 -8.49 11.03 -11.93
CA ARG A 109 -9.10 12.16 -12.64
C ARG A 109 -10.39 11.63 -13.25
N VAL A 110 -11.52 11.99 -12.66
CA VAL A 110 -12.81 11.86 -13.32
C VAL A 110 -12.81 12.92 -14.42
N HIS A 111 -12.37 12.56 -15.61
CA HIS A 111 -12.73 13.32 -16.81
C HIS A 111 -14.23 13.10 -16.99
N ARG A 112 -15.04 14.08 -16.56
CA ARG A 112 -16.40 14.20 -17.10
C ARG A 112 -16.25 14.49 -18.59
N ALA A 113 -16.79 13.60 -19.42
CA ALA A 113 -17.13 13.93 -20.80
C ALA A 113 -18.22 15.01 -20.80
#